data_AF-A0A970JQK5-F1
#
_entry.id   AF-A0A970JQK5-F1
#
_cell.length_a   1.000
_cell.length_b   1.000
_cell.length_c   1.000
_cell.angle_alpha   90.00
_cell.angle_beta   90.00
_cell.angle_gamma   90.00
#
_symmetry.space_group_name_H-M   'P 1'
#
loop_
_entity.id
_entity.type
_entity.pdbx_description
1 polymer ?
#
loop_
_entity_poly.entity_id
_entity_poly.type
_entity_poly.pdbx_seq_one_letter_code
_entity_poly.pdbx_strand_id
1 'polypeptide(L)' 'MFSFFKKKQTLAFHAPTNGTVIALAQVPDPVFSEGMMGPGLAIELA' A
#
# COMPACT_ATOMS: atom_id res chain seq x y z
N MET A 1 9.55 -28.97 -17.34
CA MET A 1 8.48 -29.22 -16.36
C MET A 1 9.11 -29.23 -14.95
N PHE A 2 9.41 -28.06 -14.34
CA PHE A 2 10.27 -27.98 -13.13
C PHE A 2 10.01 -26.79 -12.16
N SER A 3 8.81 -26.21 -12.09
CA SER A 3 8.54 -25.04 -11.19
C SER A 3 7.74 -25.38 -9.91
N PHE A 4 7.86 -26.58 -9.34
CA PHE A 4 7.06 -27.03 -8.19
C PHE A 4 7.57 -26.60 -6.80
N PHE A 5 8.69 -25.85 -6.70
CA PHE A 5 9.29 -25.46 -5.42
C PHE A 5 9.52 -23.94 -5.24
N LYS A 6 8.80 -23.06 -5.95
CA LYS A 6 8.93 -21.60 -5.72
C LYS A 6 8.42 -21.23 -4.32
N LYS A 7 9.34 -20.90 -3.41
CA LYS A 7 9.02 -20.29 -2.11
C LYS A 7 8.25 -18.98 -2.33
N LYS A 8 7.15 -18.80 -1.60
CA LYS A 8 6.35 -17.57 -1.61
C LYS A 8 7.22 -16.43 -1.04
N GLN A 9 7.76 -15.58 -1.90
CA GLN A 9 8.50 -14.39 -1.48
C GLN A 9 7.51 -13.42 -0.84
N THR A 10 7.78 -13.06 0.41
CA THR A 10 7.06 -12.00 1.11
C THR A 10 7.89 -10.74 0.97
N LEU A 11 7.31 -9.69 0.38
CA LEU A 11 7.93 -8.37 0.36
C LEU A 11 7.63 -7.69 1.70
N ALA A 12 8.67 -7.32 2.44
CA ALA A 12 8.54 -6.51 3.63
C ALA A 12 8.46 -5.03 3.21
N PHE A 13 7.33 -4.39 3.53
CA PHE A 13 7.16 -2.94 3.42
C PHE A 13 7.13 -2.35 4.83
N HIS A 14 8.03 -1.42 5.10
CA HIS A 14 8.09 -0.72 6.37
C HIS A 14 7.34 0.60 6.29
N ALA A 15 6.71 1.00 7.39
CA ALA A 15 6.08 2.31 7.47
C ALA A 15 7.15 3.41 7.35
N PRO A 16 6.98 4.40 6.47
CA PRO A 16 7.92 5.51 6.33
C PRO A 16 7.83 6.51 7.50
N THR A 17 6.69 6.54 8.20
CA THR A 17 6.41 7.46 9.32
C THR A 17 5.51 6.80 10.35
N ASN A 18 5.42 7.39 11.54
CA ASN A 18 4.43 7.01 12.54
C ASN A 18 3.05 7.58 12.18
N GLY A 19 2.00 6.82 12.44
CA GLY A 19 0.64 7.23 12.14
C GLY A 19 -0.32 6.05 11.99
N THR A 20 -1.54 6.35 11.56
CA THR A 20 -2.61 5.39 11.31
C THR A 20 -2.71 5.10 9.82
N VAL A 21 -2.66 3.83 9.44
CA VAL A 21 -2.93 3.43 8.05
C VAL A 21 -4.42 3.58 7.77
N ILE A 22 -4.75 4.38 6.76
CA ILE A 22 -6.11 4.61 6.28
C ILE A 22 -6.25 4.19 4.82
N ALA A 23 -7.50 3.94 4.38
CA ALA A 23 -7.78 3.64 2.99
C ALA A 23 -7.45 4.85 2.11
N LEU A 24 -6.90 4.62 0.91
CA LEU A 24 -6.55 5.71 -0.01
C LEU A 24 -7.76 6.61 -0.35
N ALA A 25 -8.97 6.03 -0.38
CA ALA A 25 -10.23 6.74 -0.61
C ALA A 25 -10.60 7.76 0.48
N GLN A 26 -9.97 7.72 1.65
CA GLN A 26 -10.21 8.68 2.74
C GLN A 26 -9.35 9.95 2.59
N VAL A 27 -8.42 9.99 1.62
CA VAL A 27 -7.60 11.16 1.35
C VAL A 27 -8.48 12.25 0.70
N PRO A 28 -8.48 13.50 1.20
CA PRO A 28 -9.38 14.54 0.70
C PRO A 28 -9.06 15.04 -0.72
N ASP A 29 -7.91 14.67 -1.26
CA ASP A 29 -7.48 15.04 -2.62
C ASP A 29 -7.89 13.94 -3.63
N PRO A 30 -8.65 14.28 -4.68
CA PRO A 30 -9.18 13.33 -5.67
C PRO A 30 -8.10 12.59 -6.46
N VAL A 31 -6.92 13.18 -6.65
CA VAL A 31 -5.81 12.51 -7.35
C VAL A 31 -5.44 11.21 -6.63
N PHE A 32 -5.52 11.22 -5.30
CA PHE A 32 -5.27 10.06 -4.47
C PHE A 32 -6.54 9.24 -4.22
N SER A 33 -7.65 9.84 -3.77
CA SER A 33 -8.84 9.07 -3.39
C SER A 33 -9.52 8.34 -4.55
N GLU A 34 -9.37 8.84 -5.78
CA GLU A 34 -9.82 8.15 -6.99
C GLU A 34 -8.78 7.15 -7.54
N GLY A 35 -7.59 7.08 -6.93
CA GLY A 35 -6.53 6.16 -7.34
C GLY A 35 -5.97 6.45 -8.73
N MET A 36 -5.93 7.72 -9.15
CA MET A 36 -5.49 8.12 -10.50
C MET A 36 -4.06 7.63 -10.81
N MET A 37 -3.21 7.52 -9.78
CA MET A 37 -1.83 7.07 -9.86
C MET A 37 -1.66 5.56 -9.62
N GLY A 38 -2.76 4.83 -9.38
CA GLY A 38 -2.78 3.41 -9.06
C GLY A 38 -3.21 3.10 -7.61
N PRO A 39 -3.24 1.81 -7.25
CA PRO A 39 -3.66 1.36 -5.93
C PRO A 39 -2.64 1.74 -4.85
N GLY A 40 -3.12 1.97 -3.63
CA GLY A 40 -2.27 2.33 -2.51
C GLY A 40 -3.01 2.39 -1.19
N LEU A 41 -2.32 2.96 -0.20
CA LEU A 41 -2.82 3.28 1.13
C LEU A 41 -2.31 4.67 1.53
N ALA A 42 -2.89 5.26 2.56
CA ALA A 42 -2.38 6.51 3.14
C ALA A 42 -2.07 6.31 4.63
N ILE A 43 -1.23 7.20 5.17
CA ILE A 43 -0.89 7.24 6.60
C ILE A 43 -1.31 8.61 7.13
N GLU A 44 -2.25 8.62 8.07
CA GLU A 44 -2.59 9.80 8.86
C GLU A 44 -1.54 9.94 9.97
N LEU A 45 -0.79 11.04 9.94
CA LEU A 45 0.29 11.28 10.91
C LEU A 45 -0.29 11.44 12.33
N ALA A 46 0.40 10.85 13.31
CA ALA A 46 0.08 11.00 14.73
C ALA A 46 0.48 12.38 15.28
#